data_AF-A0A157SS30-F1
#
_entry.id   AF-A0A157SS30-F1
#
_cell.length_a   1.000
_cell.length_b   1.000
_cell.length_c   1.000
_cell.angle_alpha   90.00
_cell.angle_beta   90.00
_cell.angle_gamma   90.00
#
_symmetry.space_group_name_H-M   'P 1'
#
loop_
_entity.id
_entity.type
_entity.pdbx_description
1 polymer ?
#
loop_
_entity_poly.entity_id
_entity_poly.type
_entity_poly.pdbx_seq_one_letter_code
_entity_poly.pdbx_strand_id
1 'polypeptide(L)'
;MTTQRPIFDPDHDHVSAAAEPPTLMVRERSRHYRPAAPDEIFSAARHAAHSVLADRPCVAATQRARAWCAAMLCARDVEVFAVLALDNQHCVVAYDELFRGTVAECAVYPREVLQLLLRRGATAAIITHNHPSGNPQFSEADKRLTHTLRQALELVDIRLLDHILVAGGETVSFAEAGLL
;
A
#
# COMPACT_ATOMS: atom_id res chain seq x y z
N MET A 1 32.11 -60.23 6.46
CA MET A 1 32.45 -58.89 5.97
C MET A 1 31.44 -58.54 4.89
N THR A 2 30.32 -57.94 5.30
CA THR A 2 29.17 -57.66 4.44
C THR A 2 29.07 -56.15 4.29
N THR A 3 29.25 -55.68 3.07
CA THR A 3 29.24 -54.27 2.65
C THR A 3 27.82 -53.72 2.67
N GLN A 4 27.59 -52.67 3.47
CA GLN A 4 26.32 -51.94 3.51
C GLN A 4 26.59 -50.47 3.16
N ARG A 5 26.15 -50.05 1.97
CA ARG A 5 25.96 -48.64 1.61
C ARG A 5 24.50 -48.27 1.91
N PRO A 6 24.27 -47.06 2.45
CA PRO A 6 23.15 -46.22 2.01
C PRO A 6 23.74 -44.95 1.38
N ILE A 7 23.42 -44.63 0.12
CA ILE A 7 22.24 -43.86 -0.31
C ILE A 7 22.29 -42.45 0.32
N PHE A 8 23.18 -41.62 -0.21
CA PHE A 8 23.07 -40.17 -0.11
C PHE A 8 23.03 -39.70 -1.57
N ASP A 9 21.84 -39.30 -2.02
CA ASP A 9 21.63 -38.66 -3.31
C ASP A 9 21.61 -37.14 -3.04
N PRO A 10 22.66 -36.38 -3.41
CA PRO A 10 22.74 -34.97 -3.04
C PRO A 10 21.93 -34.05 -3.97
N ASP A 11 21.24 -34.59 -4.98
CA ASP A 11 20.54 -33.80 -5.99
C ASP A 11 19.01 -33.84 -5.83
N HIS A 12 18.52 -33.43 -4.66
CA HIS A 12 17.12 -32.97 -4.52
C HIS A 12 17.07 -31.49 -4.18
N ASP A 13 17.57 -30.70 -5.13
CA ASP A 13 17.13 -29.32 -5.32
C ASP A 13 15.64 -29.35 -5.71
N HIS A 14 14.76 -29.39 -4.72
CA HIS A 14 13.37 -29.00 -4.88
C HIS A 14 13.32 -27.48 -5.08
N VAL A 15 13.74 -27.02 -6.26
CA VAL A 15 13.30 -25.72 -6.78
C VAL A 15 11.81 -25.87 -7.03
N SER A 16 11.01 -25.46 -6.04
CA SER A 16 9.58 -25.25 -6.20
C SER A 16 9.39 -24.26 -7.35
N ALA A 17 9.06 -24.77 -8.54
CA ALA A 17 8.65 -23.95 -9.67
C ALA A 17 7.50 -23.07 -9.18
N ALA A 18 7.75 -21.76 -9.08
CA ALA A 18 6.71 -20.80 -8.78
C ALA A 18 5.60 -20.98 -9.83
N ALA A 19 4.41 -21.38 -9.39
CA ALA A 19 3.27 -21.51 -10.28
C ALA A 19 3.11 -20.18 -11.04
N GLU A 20 2.94 -20.25 -12.36
CA GLU A 20 2.68 -19.05 -13.15
C GLU A 20 1.50 -18.29 -12.52
N PRO A 21 1.61 -16.96 -12.35
CA PRO A 21 0.55 -16.20 -11.72
C PRO A 21 -0.75 -16.40 -12.49
N PRO A 22 -1.89 -16.59 -11.80
CA PRO A 22 -3.15 -16.88 -12.45
C PRO A 22 -3.52 -15.77 -13.44
N THR A 23 -3.81 -16.13 -14.68
CA THR A 23 -4.28 -15.17 -15.69
C THR A 23 -5.70 -14.73 -15.35
N LEU A 24 -5.87 -13.44 -15.07
CA LEU A 24 -7.19 -12.85 -14.87
C LEU A 24 -7.89 -12.66 -16.23
N MET A 25 -9.17 -13.02 -16.30
CA MET A 25 -9.96 -12.98 -17.52
C MET A 25 -11.09 -11.94 -17.38
N VAL A 26 -11.29 -11.13 -18.42
CA VAL A 26 -12.42 -10.20 -18.53
C VAL A 26 -13.50 -10.82 -19.40
N ARG A 27 -14.75 -10.79 -18.91
CA ARG A 27 -15.92 -11.18 -19.70
C ARG A 27 -16.44 -9.98 -20.47
N GLU A 28 -16.37 -10.05 -21.79
CA GLU A 28 -16.94 -9.03 -22.67
C GLU A 28 -18.48 -9.09 -22.70
N ARG A 29 -19.11 -8.02 -23.17
CA ARG A 29 -20.58 -7.98 -23.38
C ARG A 29 -21.06 -9.08 -24.33
N SER A 30 -20.20 -9.50 -25.25
CA SER A 30 -20.42 -10.61 -26.19
C SER A 30 -20.39 -12.00 -25.54
N ARG A 31 -20.16 -12.09 -24.21
CA ARG A 31 -19.91 -13.31 -23.42
C ARG A 31 -18.62 -14.06 -23.77
N HIS A 32 -17.74 -13.47 -24.58
CA HIS A 32 -16.39 -13.97 -24.79
C HIS A 32 -15.50 -13.59 -23.61
N TYR A 33 -14.52 -14.44 -23.32
CA TYR A 33 -13.50 -14.20 -22.31
C TYR A 33 -12.17 -13.95 -22.99
N ARG A 34 -11.46 -12.93 -22.52
CA ARG A 34 -10.08 -12.64 -22.93
C ARG A 34 -9.21 -12.35 -21.71
N PRO A 35 -7.88 -12.48 -21.82
CA PRO A 35 -6.97 -11.99 -20.79
C PRO A 35 -7.23 -10.51 -20.47
N ALA A 36 -7.20 -10.18 -19.18
CA ALA A 36 -7.33 -8.82 -18.69
C ALA A 36 -6.08 -8.01 -19.04
N ALA A 37 -6.25 -6.80 -19.55
CA ALA A 37 -5.13 -5.87 -19.67
C ALA A 37 -4.69 -5.39 -18.27
N PRO A 38 -3.41 -5.01 -18.06
CA PRO A 38 -2.93 -4.52 -16.77
C PRO A 38 -3.81 -3.42 -16.15
N ASP A 39 -4.24 -2.43 -16.95
CA ASP A 39 -5.07 -1.32 -16.47
C ASP A 39 -6.46 -1.79 -15.98
N GLU A 40 -7.02 -2.82 -16.61
CA GLU A 40 -8.29 -3.43 -16.18
C GLU A 40 -8.11 -4.15 -14.84
N ILE A 41 -6.97 -4.83 -14.64
CA ILE A 41 -6.62 -5.49 -13.39
C ILE A 41 -6.48 -4.46 -12.27
N PHE A 42 -5.70 -3.39 -12.48
CA PHE A 42 -5.52 -2.34 -11.47
C PHE A 42 -6.81 -1.59 -11.18
N SER A 43 -7.63 -1.33 -12.19
CA SER A 43 -8.94 -0.72 -12.01
C SER A 43 -9.87 -1.60 -11.17
N ALA A 44 -9.92 -2.91 -11.47
CA ALA A 44 -10.69 -3.88 -10.69
C ALA A 44 -10.17 -4.01 -9.26
N ALA A 45 -8.85 -4.04 -9.06
CA ALA A 45 -8.22 -4.08 -7.73
C ALA A 45 -8.59 -2.84 -6.91
N ARG A 46 -8.50 -1.65 -7.48
CA ARG A 46 -8.96 -0.40 -6.85
C ARG A 46 -10.43 -0.45 -6.49
N HIS A 47 -11.26 -0.92 -7.41
CA HIS A 47 -12.70 -1.02 -7.16
C HIS A 47 -13.01 -1.97 -6.01
N ALA A 48 -12.37 -3.14 -5.97
CA ALA A 48 -12.51 -4.10 -4.88
C ALA A 48 -11.98 -3.53 -3.55
N ALA A 49 -10.82 -2.88 -3.55
CA ALA A 49 -10.26 -2.25 -2.35
C ALA A 49 -11.18 -1.14 -1.80
N HIS A 50 -11.82 -0.35 -2.68
CA HIS A 50 -12.85 0.61 -2.33
C HIS A 50 -14.11 -0.04 -1.79
N SER A 51 -14.61 -1.11 -2.42
CA SER A 51 -15.83 -1.77 -1.97
C SER A 51 -15.66 -2.38 -0.58
N VAL A 52 -14.46 -2.90 -0.28
CA VAL A 52 -14.13 -3.42 1.05
C VAL A 52 -14.20 -2.32 2.11
N LEU A 53 -13.96 -1.04 1.80
CA LEU A 53 -14.15 0.05 2.77
C LEU A 53 -15.59 0.17 3.28
N ALA A 54 -16.59 -0.28 2.52
CA ALA A 54 -17.97 -0.31 2.99
C ALA A 54 -18.13 -1.16 4.26
N ASP A 55 -17.30 -2.20 4.40
CA ASP A 55 -17.27 -3.09 5.56
C ASP A 55 -16.36 -2.58 6.69
N ARG A 56 -15.77 -1.37 6.55
CA ARG A 56 -14.84 -0.74 7.51
C ARG A 56 -13.78 -1.72 8.02
N PRO A 57 -12.91 -2.24 7.14
CA PRO A 57 -11.95 -3.25 7.49
C PRO A 57 -10.96 -2.68 8.51
N CYS A 58 -10.65 -3.47 9.52
CA CYS A 58 -9.59 -3.10 10.46
C CYS A 58 -8.23 -3.44 9.84
N VAL A 59 -7.43 -2.40 9.62
CA VAL A 59 -6.09 -2.47 9.02
C VAL A 59 -5.00 -2.62 10.09
N ALA A 60 -5.36 -3.16 11.26
CA ALA A 60 -4.48 -3.31 12.42
C ALA A 60 -3.17 -4.06 12.15
N ALA A 61 -3.06 -4.81 11.05
CA ALA A 61 -1.81 -5.41 10.60
C ALA A 61 -1.19 -4.60 9.45
N THR A 62 0.07 -4.20 9.61
CA THR A 62 0.86 -3.46 8.60
C THR A 62 0.78 -4.09 7.21
N GLN A 63 0.83 -5.43 7.12
CA GLN A 63 0.70 -6.15 5.86
C GLN A 63 -0.63 -5.88 5.13
N ARG A 64 -1.74 -5.76 5.87
CA ARG A 64 -3.06 -5.48 5.29
C ARG A 64 -3.15 -4.02 4.83
N ALA A 65 -2.60 -3.08 5.60
CA ALA A 65 -2.49 -1.69 5.19
C ALA A 65 -1.65 -1.55 3.91
N ARG A 66 -0.49 -2.22 3.85
CA ARG A 66 0.39 -2.23 2.69
C ARG A 66 -0.28 -2.81 1.44
N ALA A 67 -0.92 -3.97 1.55
CA ALA A 67 -1.65 -4.57 0.43
C ALA A 67 -2.78 -3.66 -0.08
N TRP A 68 -3.47 -2.99 0.83
CA TRP A 68 -4.51 -2.04 0.50
C TRP A 68 -3.95 -0.80 -0.22
N CYS A 69 -2.88 -0.19 0.31
CA CYS A 69 -2.19 0.94 -0.33
C CYS A 69 -1.65 0.57 -1.73
N ALA A 70 -1.08 -0.62 -1.86
CA ALA A 70 -0.63 -1.15 -3.15
C ALA A 70 -1.79 -1.26 -4.15
N ALA A 71 -2.93 -1.82 -3.74
CA ALA A 71 -4.10 -1.91 -4.61
C ALA A 71 -4.61 -0.54 -5.07
N MET A 72 -4.44 0.50 -4.26
CA MET A 72 -4.92 1.86 -4.55
C MET A 72 -3.99 2.71 -5.40
N LEU A 73 -2.68 2.57 -5.18
CA LEU A 73 -1.68 3.47 -5.73
C LEU A 73 -0.69 2.80 -6.70
N CYS A 74 -0.75 1.48 -6.89
CA CYS A 74 0.03 0.81 -7.92
C CYS A 74 -0.35 1.33 -9.32
N ALA A 75 0.62 1.34 -10.23
CA ALA A 75 0.48 1.71 -11.63
C ALA A 75 -0.14 3.10 -11.86
N ARG A 76 0.16 4.05 -10.97
CA ARG A 76 -0.14 5.47 -11.19
C ARG A 76 1.06 6.13 -11.86
N ASP A 77 0.82 6.78 -13.00
CA ASP A 77 1.86 7.47 -13.78
C ASP A 77 2.31 8.79 -13.15
N VAL A 78 1.51 9.31 -12.21
CA VAL A 78 1.82 10.48 -11.39
C VAL A 78 1.89 10.06 -9.93
N GLU A 79 2.65 10.81 -9.14
CA GLU A 79 2.71 10.60 -7.71
C GLU A 79 1.43 11.15 -7.07
N VAL A 80 0.83 10.32 -6.23
CA VAL A 80 -0.43 10.57 -5.54
C VAL A 80 -0.19 10.43 -4.05
N PHE A 81 -0.40 11.51 -3.30
CA PHE A 81 -0.39 11.46 -1.84
C PHE A 81 -1.82 11.28 -1.32
N ALA A 82 -2.03 10.31 -0.45
CA ALA A 82 -3.32 9.98 0.11
C ALA A 82 -3.24 9.66 1.61
N VAL A 83 -4.40 9.72 2.26
CA VAL A 83 -4.56 9.50 3.70
C VAL A 83 -5.62 8.44 3.94
N LEU A 84 -5.29 7.47 4.79
CA LEU A 84 -6.23 6.54 5.43
C LEU A 84 -6.62 7.11 6.79
N ALA A 85 -7.87 7.55 6.92
CA ALA A 85 -8.45 7.96 8.19
C ALA A 85 -8.96 6.73 8.94
N LEU A 86 -8.56 6.58 10.21
CA LEU A 86 -8.84 5.41 11.03
C LEU A 86 -9.54 5.80 12.35
N ASP A 87 -10.42 4.92 12.82
CA ASP A 87 -10.99 5.01 14.17
C ASP A 87 -10.04 4.41 15.23
N ASN A 88 -10.51 4.37 16.48
CA ASN A 88 -9.72 3.90 17.61
C ASN A 88 -9.48 2.39 17.63
N GLN A 89 -10.25 1.61 16.85
CA GLN A 89 -10.00 0.19 16.58
C GLN A 89 -9.13 -0.03 15.33
N HIS A 90 -8.58 1.04 14.75
CA HIS A 90 -7.80 1.02 13.51
C HIS A 90 -8.59 0.51 12.30
N CYS A 91 -9.90 0.75 12.31
CA CYS A 91 -10.77 0.44 11.19
C CYS A 91 -10.92 1.65 10.28
N VAL A 92 -10.92 1.40 8.97
CA VAL A 92 -10.89 2.47 7.99
C VAL A 92 -12.22 3.22 8.00
N VAL A 93 -12.12 4.52 8.22
CA VAL A 93 -13.25 5.46 8.18
C VAL A 93 -13.36 6.10 6.80
N ALA A 94 -12.22 6.47 6.22
CA ALA A 94 -12.16 7.07 4.89
C ALA A 94 -10.79 6.89 4.25
N TYR A 95 -10.78 6.99 2.93
CA TYR A 95 -9.59 7.17 2.11
C TYR A 95 -9.78 8.43 1.26
N ASP A 96 -8.78 9.31 1.28
CA ASP A 96 -8.82 10.54 0.52
C ASP A 96 -7.46 10.77 -0.16
N GLU A 97 -7.46 10.87 -1.49
CA GLU A 97 -6.31 11.33 -2.28
C GLU A 97 -6.27 12.87 -2.20
N LEU A 98 -5.20 13.43 -1.63
CA LEU A 98 -5.10 14.87 -1.36
C LEU A 98 -4.29 15.62 -2.41
N PHE A 99 -3.23 15.00 -2.94
CA PHE A 99 -2.32 15.66 -3.88
C PHE A 99 -1.97 14.72 -5.03
N ARG A 100 -1.83 15.30 -6.22
CA ARG A 100 -1.40 14.61 -7.43
C ARG A 100 -0.36 15.49 -8.13
N GLY A 101 0.81 14.96 -8.45
CA GLY A 101 1.91 15.72 -9.03
C GLY A 101 3.23 15.00 -8.84
N THR A 102 4.34 15.72 -8.72
CA THR A 102 5.55 15.20 -8.05
C THR A 102 5.54 15.72 -6.62
N VAL A 103 5.96 14.95 -5.62
CA VAL A 103 6.15 15.44 -4.23
C VAL A 103 7.21 16.55 -4.21
N ALA A 104 8.10 16.60 -5.20
CA ALA A 104 9.05 17.69 -5.40
C ALA A 104 8.37 19.05 -5.73
N GLU A 105 7.18 19.06 -6.34
CA GLU A 105 6.48 20.30 -6.73
C GLU A 105 5.10 20.49 -6.06
N CYS A 106 4.48 19.42 -5.56
CA CYS A 106 3.19 19.47 -4.87
C CYS A 106 3.43 19.44 -3.36
N ALA A 107 3.46 20.62 -2.73
CA ALA A 107 3.61 20.74 -1.29
C ALA A 107 2.41 20.10 -0.56
N VAL A 108 2.66 18.99 0.13
CA VAL A 108 1.70 18.43 1.08
C VAL A 108 1.64 19.35 2.29
N TYR A 109 0.51 20.01 2.50
CA TYR A 109 0.32 20.94 3.61
C TYR A 109 -0.27 20.23 4.83
N PRO A 110 0.42 20.20 6.00
CA PRO A 110 -0.09 19.58 7.21
C PRO A 110 -1.49 20.04 7.64
N ARG A 111 -1.82 21.31 7.39
CA ARG A 111 -3.15 21.86 7.69
C ARG A 111 -4.29 21.15 6.94
N GLU A 112 -4.06 20.75 5.70
CA GLU A 112 -5.08 20.11 4.86
C GLU A 112 -5.33 18.68 5.34
N VAL A 113 -4.24 17.98 5.70
CA VAL A 113 -4.27 16.64 6.31
C VAL A 113 -5.01 16.67 7.66
N LEU A 114 -4.67 17.63 8.53
CA LEU A 114 -5.35 17.84 9.81
C LEU A 114 -6.85 18.11 9.63
N GLN A 115 -7.20 19.06 8.75
CA GLN A 115 -8.59 19.43 8.51
C GLN A 115 -9.39 18.24 7.99
N LEU A 116 -8.80 17.43 7.10
CA LEU A 116 -9.41 16.19 6.63
C LEU A 116 -9.67 15.24 7.80
N LEU A 117 -8.64 14.89 8.56
CA LEU A 117 -8.74 13.88 9.61
C LEU A 117 -9.73 14.29 10.71
N LEU A 118 -9.73 15.56 11.10
CA LEU A 118 -10.69 16.12 12.05
C LEU A 118 -12.13 16.05 11.51
N ARG A 119 -12.36 16.40 10.24
CA ARG A 119 -13.70 16.27 9.61
C ARG A 119 -14.18 14.83 9.54
N ARG A 120 -13.26 13.88 9.36
CA ARG A 120 -13.56 12.44 9.34
C ARG A 120 -13.73 11.84 10.74
N GLY A 121 -13.46 12.60 11.81
CA GLY A 121 -13.48 12.08 13.19
C GLY A 121 -12.44 10.99 13.43
N ALA A 122 -11.30 11.07 12.72
CA ALA A 122 -10.24 10.09 12.83
C ALA A 122 -9.50 10.21 14.18
N THR A 123 -9.08 9.08 14.73
CA THR A 123 -8.19 9.02 15.91
C THR A 123 -6.80 8.47 15.58
N ALA A 124 -6.66 7.97 14.35
CA ALA A 124 -5.40 7.51 13.80
C ALA A 124 -5.39 7.71 12.28
N ALA A 125 -4.20 7.74 11.70
CA ALA A 125 -4.00 7.90 10.27
C ALA A 125 -2.86 7.02 9.77
N ILE A 126 -2.96 6.59 8.51
CA ILE A 126 -1.84 6.12 7.70
C ILE A 126 -1.73 7.07 6.51
N ILE A 127 -0.52 7.56 6.22
CA ILE A 127 -0.28 8.33 5.00
C ILE A 127 0.40 7.44 3.97
N THR A 128 0.18 7.72 2.68
CA THR A 128 0.77 6.92 1.62
C THR A 128 0.96 7.73 0.35
N HIS A 129 2.02 7.42 -0.39
CA HIS A 129 2.20 7.88 -1.76
C HIS A 129 2.92 6.86 -2.63
N ASN A 130 2.84 7.03 -3.95
CA ASN A 130 3.59 6.22 -4.90
C ASN A 130 4.77 6.98 -5.50
N HIS A 131 5.85 6.27 -5.80
CA HIS A 131 6.91 6.76 -6.67
C HIS A 131 6.75 6.16 -8.07
N PRO A 132 6.33 6.93 -9.10
CA PRO A 132 6.25 6.46 -10.48
C PRO A 132 7.60 5.98 -11.03
N SER A 133 8.71 6.50 -10.49
CA SER A 133 10.08 6.06 -10.82
C SER A 133 10.36 4.61 -10.43
N GLY A 134 9.54 4.04 -9.55
CA GLY A 134 9.73 2.70 -9.00
C GLY A 134 10.81 2.60 -7.92
N ASN A 135 11.43 3.69 -7.50
CA ASN A 135 12.42 3.67 -6.41
C ASN A 135 11.74 3.51 -5.03
N PRO A 136 11.98 2.42 -4.29
CA PRO A 136 11.38 2.19 -2.97
C PRO A 136 12.09 2.96 -1.85
N GLN A 137 13.11 3.77 -2.13
CA GLN A 137 13.80 4.54 -1.09
C GLN A 137 13.01 5.79 -0.70
N PHE A 138 12.94 6.03 0.61
CA PHE A 138 12.44 7.28 1.16
C PHE A 138 13.41 8.43 0.89
N SER A 139 12.93 9.48 0.24
CA SER A 139 13.65 10.72 0.06
C SER A 139 13.75 11.51 1.38
N GLU A 140 14.65 12.50 1.43
CA GLU A 140 14.71 13.43 2.55
C GLU A 140 13.43 14.27 2.68
N ALA A 141 12.73 14.52 1.56
CA ALA A 141 11.44 15.18 1.58
C ALA A 141 10.37 14.33 2.30
N ASP A 142 10.33 13.02 2.02
CA ASP A 142 9.42 12.08 2.68
C ASP A 142 9.64 12.06 4.18
N LYS A 143 10.89 11.98 4.63
CA LYS A 143 11.24 11.96 6.06
C LYS A 143 10.82 13.26 6.75
N ARG A 144 11.11 14.41 6.15
CA ARG A 144 10.73 15.73 6.69
C ARG A 144 9.22 15.91 6.78
N LEU A 145 8.51 15.50 5.71
CA LEU A 145 7.05 15.54 5.66
C LEU A 145 6.45 14.66 6.76
N THR A 146 6.90 13.41 6.85
CA THR A 146 6.43 12.45 7.86
C THR A 146 6.61 12.98 9.28
N HIS A 147 7.81 13.50 9.57
CA HIS A 147 8.11 14.05 10.89
C HIS A 147 7.20 15.24 11.24
N THR A 148 7.02 16.16 10.28
CA THR A 148 6.17 17.34 10.47
C THR A 148 4.70 16.94 10.68
N LEU A 149 4.20 15.99 9.89
CA LEU A 149 2.84 15.46 10.04
C LEU A 149 2.66 14.75 11.38
N ARG A 150 3.62 13.90 11.79
CA ARG A 150 3.56 13.22 13.10
C ARG A 150 3.39 14.23 14.23
N GLN A 151 4.27 15.23 14.29
CA GLN A 151 4.23 16.27 15.33
C GLN A 151 2.91 17.04 15.30
N ALA A 152 2.42 17.41 14.11
CA ALA A 152 1.19 18.18 13.96
C ALA A 152 -0.06 17.38 14.39
N LEU A 153 -0.09 16.08 14.08
CA LEU A 153 -1.20 15.19 14.44
C LEU A 153 -1.21 14.86 15.94
N GLU A 154 -0.04 14.72 16.56
CA GLU A 154 0.09 14.51 18.01
C GLU A 154 -0.53 15.64 18.84
N LEU A 155 -0.46 16.90 18.35
CA LEU A 155 -1.05 18.05 19.04
C LEU A 155 -2.58 18.02 19.12
N VAL A 156 -3.23 17.15 18.34
CA VAL A 156 -4.69 16.99 18.29
C VAL A 156 -5.13 15.55 18.55
N ASP A 157 -4.29 14.77 19.23
CA ASP A 157 -4.55 13.39 19.64
C ASP A 157 -4.85 12.42 18.48
N ILE A 158 -4.28 12.67 17.29
CA ILE A 158 -4.37 11.76 16.14
C ILE A 158 -3.03 11.05 15.97
N ARG A 159 -3.04 9.71 16.00
CA ARG A 159 -1.81 8.90 15.86
C ARG A 159 -1.48 8.67 14.39
N LEU A 160 -0.27 9.04 13.95
CA LEU A 160 0.26 8.58 12.67
C LEU A 160 0.83 7.16 12.85
N LEU A 161 0.12 6.15 12.36
CA LEU A 161 0.49 4.74 12.55
C LEU A 161 1.56 4.27 11.56
N ASP A 162 1.50 4.77 10.33
CA ASP A 162 2.48 4.44 9.31
C ASP A 162 2.55 5.51 8.21
N HIS A 163 3.65 5.47 7.46
CA HIS A 163 3.79 6.08 6.15
C HIS A 163 4.23 4.99 5.17
N ILE A 164 3.34 4.65 4.23
CA ILE A 164 3.54 3.57 3.26
C ILE A 164 3.87 4.16 1.89
N LEU A 165 5.05 3.83 1.36
CA LEU A 165 5.41 4.15 -0.01
C LEU A 165 5.08 2.95 -0.91
N VAL A 166 4.51 3.22 -2.10
CA VAL A 166 4.27 2.23 -3.16
C VAL A 166 5.22 2.49 -4.32
N ALA A 167 6.09 1.54 -4.64
CA ALA A 167 7.09 1.73 -5.69
C ALA A 167 7.47 0.38 -6.32
N GLY A 168 7.65 0.32 -7.64
CA GLY A 168 8.27 -0.85 -8.29
C GLY A 168 7.51 -2.17 -8.14
N GLY A 169 6.20 -2.12 -7.84
CA GLY A 169 5.40 -3.32 -7.54
C GLY A 169 5.51 -3.81 -6.10
N GLU A 170 6.28 -3.12 -5.25
CA GLU A 170 6.41 -3.37 -3.83
C GLU A 170 5.90 -2.19 -2.99
N THR A 171 5.95 -2.39 -1.67
CA THR A 171 5.65 -1.38 -0.67
C THR A 171 6.79 -1.29 0.32
N VAL A 172 7.00 -0.12 0.92
CA VAL A 172 7.86 0.02 2.10
C VAL A 172 7.14 0.82 3.17
N SER A 173 7.43 0.52 4.43
CA SER A 173 6.78 1.10 5.61
C SER A 173 7.81 1.87 6.43
N PHE A 174 7.48 3.12 6.79
CA PHE A 174 8.29 3.90 7.73
C PHE A 174 8.32 3.24 9.11
N ALA A 175 7.22 2.64 9.55
CA ALA A 175 7.13 2.00 10.86
C ALA A 175 8.06 0.78 10.93
N GLU A 176 8.04 -0.08 9.90
CA GLU A 176 8.94 -1.24 9.82
C GLU A 176 10.42 -0.84 9.63
N ALA A 177 10.68 0.30 8.99
CA ALA A 177 12.01 0.86 8.84
C ALA A 177 12.54 1.56 10.12
N GLY A 178 11.73 1.70 11.17
CA GLY A 178 12.10 2.37 12.41
C GLY A 178 12.27 3.90 12.27
N LEU A 179 11.53 4.52 11.35
CA LEU A 179 11.64 5.94 11.00
C LEU A 179 10.52 6.83 11.56
N LEU A 180 9.58 6.26 12.32
CA LEU A 180 8.42 6.96 12.89
C LEU A 180 8.63 7.43 14.33
#